data_AF-A0AAV1IY55-F1
#
_entry.id   AF-A0AAV1IY55-F1
#
_cell.length_a   1.000
_cell.length_b   1.000
_cell.length_c   1.000
_cell.angle_alpha   90.00
_cell.angle_beta   90.00
_cell.angle_gamma   90.00
#
_symmetry.space_group_name_H-M   'P 1'
#
loop_
_entity.id
_entity.type
_entity.pdbx_description
1 polymer ?
#
loop_
_entity_poly.entity_id
_entity_poly.type
_entity_poly.pdbx_seq_one_letter_code
_entity_poly.pdbx_strand_id
1 'polypeptide(L)'
;MKRFAFAESKEPPFCGKLFYEMFKNAEFLQEEKNVVTILSKGYQLRQALKGVRPGETVCMQGMWINKRNRQLLLVKKGGPNVAIKNNEFTANRLTGMTAAFVYENRLKYPNLVAAEAELLGIRWDSQDPIFSNLYLATVSGTEHFYEQFCFWPLVAALKKFQMKKITLEPIVKVARIKNSAGVRYGEEMLRNITVAEVLWSHFSVGKYNFKKMLRSLPSELKVMFG
;
A
#
# COMPACT_ATOMS: atom_id res chain seq x y z
N MET A 1 16.85 33.36 -25.74
CA MET A 1 15.75 32.95 -24.85
C MET A 1 15.69 31.43 -24.78
N LYS A 2 15.77 30.82 -23.59
CA LYS A 2 15.50 29.39 -23.41
C LYS A 2 13.97 29.20 -23.34
N ARG A 3 13.38 28.45 -24.27
CA ARG A 3 11.97 28.06 -24.23
C ARG A 3 11.82 26.86 -23.29
N PHE A 4 10.94 26.97 -22.31
CA PHE A 4 10.50 25.84 -21.49
C PHE A 4 9.37 25.11 -22.22
N ALA A 5 9.53 23.82 -22.44
CA ALA A 5 8.48 22.94 -22.94
C ALA A 5 8.06 22.00 -21.82
N PHE A 6 6.77 21.90 -21.58
CA PHE A 6 6.20 20.89 -20.70
C PHE A 6 6.13 19.57 -21.47
N ALA A 7 6.80 18.53 -20.97
CA ALA A 7 6.64 17.19 -21.51
C ALA A 7 5.38 16.57 -20.91
N GLU A 8 4.34 16.37 -21.72
CA GLU A 8 3.20 15.55 -21.33
C GLU A 8 3.63 14.08 -21.26
N SER A 9 3.35 13.43 -20.12
CA SER A 9 3.55 11.99 -19.97
C SER A 9 2.55 11.25 -20.87
N LYS A 10 3.05 10.58 -21.92
CA LYS A 10 2.24 9.72 -22.79
C LYS A 10 1.86 8.38 -22.14
N GLU A 11 2.42 8.04 -20.97
CA GLU A 11 2.10 6.78 -20.28
C GLU A 11 0.77 6.88 -19.53
N PRO A 12 -0.08 5.84 -19.58
CA PRO A 12 -1.32 5.81 -18.81
C PRO A 12 -1.02 5.79 -17.30
N PRO A 13 -1.97 6.23 -16.45
CA PRO A 13 -1.82 6.14 -15.00
C PRO A 13 -1.51 4.72 -14.53
N PHE A 14 -0.72 4.61 -13.46
CA PHE A 14 -0.40 3.33 -12.84
C PHE A 14 -1.66 2.56 -12.41
N CYS A 15 -1.73 1.28 -12.75
CA CYS A 15 -2.82 0.37 -12.40
C CYS A 15 -2.26 -0.83 -11.62
N GLY A 16 -2.62 -0.94 -10.34
CA GLY A 16 -2.13 -2.03 -9.48
C GLY A 16 -2.57 -3.42 -9.96
N LYS A 17 -3.77 -3.55 -10.54
CA LYS A 17 -4.23 -4.81 -11.15
C LYS A 17 -3.29 -5.28 -12.27
N LEU A 18 -3.00 -4.41 -13.23
CA LEU A 18 -2.09 -4.75 -14.34
C LEU A 18 -0.68 -5.03 -13.84
N PHE A 19 -0.22 -4.28 -12.84
CA PHE A 19 1.08 -4.51 -12.20
C PHE A 19 1.13 -5.87 -11.51
N TYR A 20 0.07 -6.24 -10.79
CA TYR A 20 -0.04 -7.55 -10.15
C TYR A 20 -0.03 -8.67 -11.19
N GLU A 21 -0.86 -8.58 -12.23
CA GLU A 21 -0.91 -9.59 -13.30
C GLU A 21 0.44 -9.77 -13.99
N MET A 22 1.19 -8.68 -14.18
CA MET A 22 2.53 -8.72 -14.78
C MET A 22 3.55 -9.48 -13.92
N PHE A 23 3.43 -9.42 -12.59
CA PHE A 23 4.47 -9.87 -11.68
C PHE A 23 4.04 -10.93 -10.66
N LYS A 24 2.78 -11.38 -10.63
CA LYS A 24 2.29 -12.39 -9.67
C LYS A 24 3.04 -13.73 -9.75
N ASN A 25 3.64 -14.02 -10.90
CA ASN A 25 4.47 -15.20 -11.15
C ASN A 25 5.98 -14.92 -10.99
N ALA A 26 6.38 -13.76 -10.49
CA ALA A 26 7.79 -13.43 -10.27
C ALA A 26 8.41 -14.38 -9.24
N GLU A 27 9.67 -14.78 -9.47
CA GLU A 27 10.33 -15.80 -8.65
C GLU A 27 10.48 -15.36 -7.19
N PHE A 28 10.74 -14.07 -6.93
CA PHE A 28 10.85 -13.59 -5.55
C PHE A 28 9.56 -13.77 -4.72
N LEU A 29 8.39 -13.87 -5.35
CA LEU A 29 7.14 -14.15 -4.65
C LEU A 29 6.93 -15.63 -4.34
N GLN A 30 7.58 -16.52 -5.09
CA GLN A 30 7.47 -17.97 -4.86
C GLN A 30 8.28 -18.42 -3.64
N GLU A 31 9.24 -17.61 -3.21
CA GLU A 31 10.08 -17.86 -2.05
C GLU A 31 9.46 -17.24 -0.79
N GLU A 32 8.95 -18.08 0.13
CA GLU A 32 8.28 -17.64 1.36
C GLU A 32 9.11 -16.63 2.16
N LYS A 33 10.42 -16.90 2.30
CA LYS A 33 11.35 -16.03 3.01
C LYS A 33 11.40 -14.62 2.42
N ASN A 34 11.30 -14.46 1.10
CA ASN A 34 11.34 -13.15 0.45
C ASN A 34 10.06 -12.38 0.76
N VAL A 35 8.90 -13.03 0.65
CA VAL A 35 7.59 -12.45 0.98
C VAL A 35 7.56 -11.96 2.43
N VAL A 36 7.95 -12.81 3.38
CA VAL A 36 8.02 -12.46 4.80
C VAL A 36 9.02 -11.32 5.04
N THR A 37 10.18 -11.35 4.38
CA THR A 37 11.20 -10.29 4.51
C THR A 37 10.68 -8.95 4.01
N ILE A 38 10.01 -8.91 2.85
CA ILE A 38 9.48 -7.67 2.26
C ILE A 38 8.42 -7.06 3.18
N LEU A 39 7.50 -7.88 3.71
CA LEU A 39 6.40 -7.38 4.55
C LEU A 39 6.85 -6.99 5.96
N SER A 40 7.75 -7.75 6.58
CA SER A 40 8.30 -7.41 7.90
C SER A 40 9.26 -6.22 7.86
N LYS A 41 10.00 -6.03 6.76
CA LYS A 41 11.02 -4.95 6.64
C LYS A 41 10.58 -3.79 5.74
N GLY A 42 9.33 -3.71 5.31
CA GLY A 42 8.84 -2.66 4.41
C GLY A 42 9.11 -1.23 4.91
N TYR A 43 8.96 -0.99 6.23
CA TYR A 43 9.32 0.29 6.83
C TYR A 43 10.83 0.58 6.75
N GLN A 44 11.67 -0.40 7.03
CA GLN A 44 13.13 -0.28 6.98
C GLN A 44 13.61 -0.02 5.56
N LEU A 45 13.02 -0.67 4.55
CA LEU A 45 13.26 -0.38 3.14
C LEU A 45 12.96 1.08 2.81
N ARG A 46 11.82 1.62 3.27
CA ARG A 46 11.49 3.04 3.07
C ARG A 46 12.46 3.98 3.77
N GLN A 47 12.96 3.64 4.96
CA GLN A 47 13.98 4.44 5.64
C GLN A 47 15.32 4.40 4.91
N ALA A 48 15.77 3.22 4.48
CA ALA A 48 17.02 3.05 3.72
C ALA A 48 17.00 3.87 2.42
N LEU A 49 15.85 3.90 1.74
CA LEU A 49 15.66 4.69 0.52
C LEU A 49 15.66 6.21 0.73
N LYS A 50 15.58 6.73 1.96
CA LYS A 50 15.71 8.19 2.20
C LYS A 50 17.11 8.71 1.88
N GLY A 51 18.13 7.88 2.02
CA GLY A 51 19.52 8.23 1.66
C GLY A 51 19.84 8.08 0.17
N VAL A 52 18.93 7.53 -0.62
CA VAL A 52 19.10 7.27 -2.05
C VAL A 52 18.55 8.45 -2.85
N ARG A 53 19.23 8.85 -3.94
CA ARG A 53 18.79 10.00 -4.72
C ARG A 53 17.53 9.66 -5.51
N PRO A 54 16.58 10.60 -5.69
CA PRO A 54 15.44 10.39 -6.57
C PRO A 54 15.86 9.94 -7.98
N GLY A 55 15.23 8.89 -8.49
CA GLY A 55 15.51 8.30 -9.79
C GLY A 55 16.46 7.10 -9.76
N GLU A 56 17.28 6.97 -8.72
CA GLU A 56 18.18 5.82 -8.56
C GLU A 56 17.42 4.55 -8.19
N THR A 57 18.04 3.41 -8.51
CA THR A 57 17.52 2.08 -8.20
C THR A 57 18.42 1.37 -7.19
N VAL A 58 17.79 0.65 -6.27
CA VAL A 58 18.46 -0.23 -5.32
C VAL A 58 18.13 -1.67 -5.68
N CYS A 59 19.14 -2.53 -5.71
CA CYS A 59 18.95 -3.96 -5.94
C CYS A 59 18.56 -4.67 -4.64
N MET A 60 17.50 -5.47 -4.69
CA MET A 60 17.12 -6.36 -3.60
C MET A 60 17.99 -7.62 -3.65
N GLN A 61 18.96 -7.72 -2.75
CA GLN A 61 19.95 -8.79 -2.77
C GLN A 61 19.29 -10.18 -2.73
N GLY A 62 19.66 -11.03 -3.69
CA GLY A 62 19.16 -12.41 -3.77
C GLY A 62 17.72 -12.56 -4.28
N MET A 63 17.05 -11.46 -4.63
CA MET A 63 15.67 -11.47 -5.13
C MET A 63 15.61 -11.24 -6.63
N TRP A 64 14.91 -12.12 -7.35
CA TRP A 64 14.83 -12.11 -8.81
C TRP A 64 13.38 -11.99 -9.25
N ILE A 65 13.16 -11.22 -10.32
CA ILE A 65 11.89 -11.29 -11.06
C ILE A 65 11.87 -12.60 -11.85
N ASN A 66 12.97 -12.89 -12.55
CA ASN A 66 13.17 -14.10 -13.32
C ASN A 66 14.67 -14.44 -13.36
N LYS A 67 15.07 -15.52 -12.69
CA LYS A 67 16.47 -15.95 -12.56
C LYS A 67 17.01 -16.54 -13.85
N ARG A 68 16.18 -17.24 -14.63
CA ARG A 68 16.56 -17.77 -15.96
C ARG A 68 17.03 -16.66 -16.90
N ASN A 69 16.35 -15.52 -16.86
CA ASN A 69 16.67 -14.33 -17.66
C ASN A 69 17.61 -13.35 -16.93
N ARG A 70 18.12 -13.73 -15.75
CA ARG A 70 18.97 -12.89 -14.89
C ARG A 70 18.38 -11.51 -14.57
N GLN A 71 17.05 -11.44 -14.45
CA GLN A 71 16.33 -10.22 -14.15
C GLN A 71 16.18 -10.04 -12.63
N LEU A 72 16.96 -9.11 -12.07
CA LEU A 72 16.96 -8.77 -10.65
C LEU A 72 15.74 -7.94 -10.25
N LEU A 73 15.35 -8.04 -8.97
CA LEU A 73 14.36 -7.13 -8.38
C LEU A 73 15.03 -5.79 -8.03
N LEU A 74 14.68 -4.75 -8.79
CA LEU A 74 15.20 -3.39 -8.61
C LEU A 74 14.10 -2.47 -8.08
N VAL A 75 14.38 -1.76 -6.99
CA VAL A 75 13.45 -0.80 -6.37
C VAL A 75 13.93 0.62 -6.66
N LYS A 76 13.13 1.39 -7.39
CA LYS A 76 13.41 2.78 -7.76
C LYS A 76 12.95 3.75 -6.67
N LYS A 77 13.82 4.71 -6.34
CA LYS A 77 13.49 5.83 -5.46
C LYS A 77 12.66 6.86 -6.23
N GLY A 78 11.39 7.02 -5.85
CA GLY A 78 10.58 8.13 -6.34
C GLY A 78 11.00 9.49 -5.77
N GLY A 79 10.54 10.56 -6.40
CA GLY A 79 10.71 11.94 -5.92
C GLY A 79 10.18 12.96 -6.92
N PRO A 80 10.29 14.26 -6.62
CA PRO A 80 9.89 15.32 -7.53
C PRO A 80 10.56 15.15 -8.89
N ASN A 81 9.78 15.28 -9.98
CA ASN A 81 10.25 15.16 -11.36
C ASN A 81 10.85 13.80 -11.76
N VAL A 82 10.71 12.77 -10.93
CA VAL A 82 11.13 11.41 -11.29
C VAL A 82 9.96 10.67 -11.93
N ALA A 83 10.06 10.40 -13.22
CA ALA A 83 9.12 9.51 -13.91
C ALA A 83 9.34 8.06 -13.42
N ILE A 84 8.26 7.45 -12.92
CA ILE A 84 8.22 6.04 -12.55
C ILE A 84 7.32 5.32 -13.55
N LYS A 85 7.92 4.48 -14.39
CA LYS A 85 7.21 3.71 -15.42
C LYS A 85 6.26 2.71 -14.77
N ASN A 86 5.21 2.31 -15.49
CA ASN A 86 4.19 1.40 -14.93
C ASN A 86 4.72 0.02 -14.51
N ASN A 87 5.82 -0.46 -15.09
CA ASN A 87 6.46 -1.73 -14.74
C ASN A 87 7.61 -1.60 -13.72
N GLU A 88 7.91 -0.39 -13.23
CA GLU A 88 8.97 -0.19 -12.25
C GLU A 88 8.46 -0.39 -10.82
N PHE A 89 9.26 -1.08 -10.00
CA PHE A 89 8.99 -1.20 -8.56
C PHE A 89 9.44 0.07 -7.85
N THR A 90 8.56 0.58 -6.98
CA THR A 90 8.91 1.47 -5.87
C THR A 90 8.70 0.71 -4.57
N ALA A 91 9.17 1.22 -3.43
CA ALA A 91 8.94 0.56 -2.15
C ALA A 91 7.45 0.24 -1.91
N ASN A 92 6.56 1.21 -2.16
CA ASN A 92 5.12 1.01 -1.98
C ASN A 92 4.55 0.01 -2.99
N ARG A 93 4.96 0.07 -4.27
CA ARG A 93 4.48 -0.91 -5.27
C ARG A 93 4.92 -2.32 -4.92
N LEU A 94 6.16 -2.49 -4.46
CA LEU A 94 6.69 -3.79 -4.03
C LEU A 94 5.95 -4.33 -2.80
N THR A 95 5.82 -3.54 -1.74
CA THR A 95 5.15 -4.01 -0.50
C THR A 95 3.66 -4.24 -0.73
N GLY A 96 2.99 -3.36 -1.47
CA GLY A 96 1.57 -3.52 -1.81
C GLY A 96 1.31 -4.75 -2.69
N MET A 97 2.14 -5.00 -3.70
CA MET A 97 2.02 -6.18 -4.56
C MET A 97 2.29 -7.47 -3.77
N THR A 98 3.27 -7.46 -2.88
CA THR A 98 3.58 -8.61 -2.02
C THR A 98 2.40 -8.89 -1.08
N ALA A 99 1.75 -7.86 -0.53
CA ALA A 99 0.55 -8.03 0.28
C ALA A 99 -0.63 -8.57 -0.55
N ALA A 100 -0.84 -8.08 -1.78
CA ALA A 100 -1.86 -8.61 -2.69
C ALA A 100 -1.61 -10.09 -3.04
N PHE A 101 -0.36 -10.48 -3.24
CA PHE A 101 0.02 -11.88 -3.46
C PHE A 101 -0.32 -12.76 -2.25
N VAL A 102 -0.01 -12.28 -1.04
CA VAL A 102 -0.35 -13.00 0.19
C VAL A 102 -1.85 -13.06 0.41
N TYR A 103 -2.63 -12.05 0.03
CA TYR A 103 -4.09 -12.09 0.13
C TYR A 103 -4.67 -13.31 -0.61
N GLU A 104 -4.22 -13.54 -1.85
CA GLU A 104 -4.65 -14.69 -2.67
C GLU A 104 -4.10 -16.03 -2.17
N ASN A 105 -2.97 -16.00 -1.45
CA ASN A 105 -2.23 -17.18 -1.00
C ASN A 105 -2.17 -17.32 0.53
N ARG A 106 -3.07 -16.70 1.29
CA ARG A 106 -2.93 -16.47 2.74
C ARG A 106 -2.67 -17.75 3.56
N LEU A 107 -3.25 -18.87 3.14
CA LEU A 107 -3.11 -20.16 3.80
C LEU A 107 -1.68 -20.71 3.71
N LYS A 108 -0.87 -20.29 2.73
CA LYS A 108 0.55 -20.64 2.62
C LYS A 108 1.43 -19.91 3.63
N TYR A 109 0.91 -18.88 4.31
CA TYR A 109 1.67 -18.00 5.20
C TYR A 109 1.06 -18.00 6.61
N PRO A 110 1.08 -19.10 7.37
CA PRO A 110 0.44 -19.15 8.69
C PRO A 110 1.10 -18.23 9.72
N ASN A 111 2.39 -17.92 9.57
CA ASN A 111 3.17 -17.13 10.52
C ASN A 111 3.63 -15.79 9.94
N LEU A 112 2.77 -15.14 9.14
CA LEU A 112 3.11 -13.88 8.49
C LEU A 112 3.33 -12.76 9.51
N VAL A 113 4.36 -11.94 9.28
CA VAL A 113 4.62 -10.71 10.03
C VAL A 113 4.66 -9.52 9.08
N ALA A 114 3.79 -8.55 9.32
CA ALA A 114 3.81 -7.22 8.69
C ALA A 114 3.93 -6.15 9.78
N ALA A 115 5.07 -5.43 9.77
CA ALA A 115 5.39 -4.45 10.82
C ALA A 115 4.35 -3.32 10.94
N GLU A 116 3.68 -2.96 9.83
CA GLU A 116 2.63 -1.93 9.85
C GLU A 116 1.34 -2.41 10.52
N ALA A 117 1.04 -3.71 10.47
CA ALA A 117 -0.13 -4.29 11.11
C ALA A 117 0.07 -4.43 12.62
N GLU A 118 1.27 -4.89 13.03
CA GLU A 118 1.66 -4.99 14.44
C GLU A 118 1.60 -3.63 15.14
N LEU A 119 2.04 -2.57 14.45
CA LEU A 119 1.94 -1.19 14.95
C LEU A 119 0.50 -0.76 15.25
N LEU A 120 -0.48 -1.33 14.55
CA LEU A 120 -1.91 -1.08 14.73
C LEU A 120 -2.59 -2.15 15.60
N GLY A 121 -1.81 -3.05 16.19
CA GLY A 121 -2.28 -4.07 17.11
C GLY A 121 -3.24 -5.08 16.47
N ILE A 122 -3.13 -5.29 15.15
CA ILE A 122 -3.87 -6.35 14.45
C ILE A 122 -2.97 -7.59 14.44
N ARG A 123 -3.55 -8.74 14.77
CA ARG A 123 -2.86 -10.03 14.68
C ARG A 123 -3.18 -10.70 13.37
N TRP A 124 -2.19 -11.40 12.82
CA TRP A 124 -2.39 -12.20 11.62
C TRP A 124 -3.23 -13.43 11.97
N ASP A 125 -4.23 -13.70 11.15
CA ASP A 125 -5.01 -14.93 11.16
C ASP A 125 -5.28 -15.33 9.71
N SER A 126 -4.59 -16.36 9.22
CA SER A 126 -4.74 -16.83 7.83
C SER A 126 -6.07 -17.54 7.58
N GLN A 127 -6.75 -18.00 8.64
CA GLN A 127 -8.02 -18.72 8.54
C GLN A 127 -9.20 -17.75 8.47
N ASP A 128 -9.12 -16.62 9.16
CA ASP A 128 -10.14 -15.57 9.11
C ASP A 128 -9.90 -14.60 7.93
N PRO A 129 -10.77 -14.61 6.89
CA PRO A 129 -10.60 -13.75 5.72
C PRO A 129 -10.68 -12.25 6.03
N ILE A 130 -11.47 -11.85 7.03
CA ILE A 130 -11.64 -10.44 7.39
C ILE A 130 -10.39 -9.96 8.12
N PHE A 131 -9.89 -10.72 9.10
CA PHE A 131 -8.69 -10.34 9.83
C PHE A 131 -7.45 -10.37 8.95
N SER A 132 -7.25 -11.41 8.13
CA SER A 132 -6.13 -11.45 7.18
C SER A 132 -6.18 -10.31 6.17
N ASN A 133 -7.35 -10.00 5.62
CA ASN A 133 -7.48 -8.90 4.66
C ASN A 133 -7.20 -7.54 5.33
N LEU A 134 -7.76 -7.29 6.52
CA LEU A 134 -7.50 -6.05 7.26
C LEU A 134 -6.02 -5.93 7.65
N TYR A 135 -5.40 -7.03 8.10
CA TYR A 135 -3.98 -7.10 8.43
C TYR A 135 -3.12 -6.68 7.23
N LEU A 136 -3.39 -7.23 6.04
CA LEU A 136 -2.66 -6.90 4.81
C LEU A 136 -2.96 -5.49 4.32
N ALA A 137 -4.21 -5.01 4.42
CA ALA A 137 -4.60 -3.65 4.06
C ALA A 137 -3.86 -2.57 4.88
N THR A 138 -3.24 -2.93 6.00
CA THR A 138 -2.36 -2.02 6.72
C THR A 138 -1.04 -1.75 5.99
N VAL A 139 -0.62 -2.56 5.03
CA VAL A 139 0.69 -2.43 4.38
C VAL A 139 0.65 -1.25 3.39
N SER A 140 1.65 -0.38 3.44
CA SER A 140 1.73 0.75 2.48
C SER A 140 1.80 0.25 1.04
N GLY A 141 1.06 0.88 0.13
CA GLY A 141 0.96 0.51 -1.28
C GLY A 141 -0.22 -0.38 -1.62
N THR A 142 -0.89 -0.97 -0.62
CA THR A 142 -2.11 -1.78 -0.83
C THR A 142 -3.27 -0.96 -1.38
N GLU A 143 -3.24 0.37 -1.22
CA GLU A 143 -4.22 1.28 -1.79
C GLU A 143 -4.31 1.22 -3.33
N HIS A 144 -3.28 0.68 -4.00
CA HIS A 144 -3.26 0.50 -5.45
C HIS A 144 -3.94 -0.80 -5.92
N PHE A 145 -4.25 -1.73 -5.01
CA PHE A 145 -4.74 -3.08 -5.30
C PHE A 145 -6.20 -3.19 -4.84
N TYR A 146 -7.06 -2.40 -5.50
CA TYR A 146 -8.47 -2.23 -5.13
C TYR A 146 -9.24 -3.55 -5.10
N GLU A 147 -8.98 -4.46 -6.05
CA GLU A 147 -9.72 -5.74 -6.15
C GLU A 147 -9.51 -6.62 -4.93
N GLN A 148 -8.37 -6.50 -4.25
CA GLN A 148 -8.07 -7.23 -3.02
C GLN A 148 -8.52 -6.47 -1.76
N PHE A 149 -8.28 -5.15 -1.71
CA PHE A 149 -8.37 -4.40 -0.44
C PHE A 149 -9.48 -3.35 -0.38
N CYS A 150 -10.17 -3.05 -1.49
CA CYS A 150 -11.17 -1.98 -1.58
C CYS A 150 -10.67 -0.67 -0.93
N PHE A 151 -11.53 0.00 -0.14
CA PHE A 151 -11.18 1.19 0.64
C PHE A 151 -10.49 0.88 1.99
N TRP A 152 -10.25 -0.38 2.35
CA TRP A 152 -9.73 -0.75 3.68
C TRP A 152 -8.37 -0.12 4.02
N PRO A 153 -7.44 0.08 3.06
CA PRO A 153 -6.20 0.80 3.31
C PRO A 153 -6.41 2.24 3.78
N LEU A 154 -7.52 2.88 3.40
CA LEU A 154 -7.89 4.21 3.92
C LEU A 154 -8.24 4.16 5.41
N VAL A 155 -8.98 3.15 5.84
CA VAL A 155 -9.32 2.93 7.25
C VAL A 155 -8.05 2.73 8.08
N ALA A 156 -7.11 1.91 7.58
CA ALA A 156 -5.80 1.72 8.21
C ALA A 156 -4.95 3.01 8.22
N ALA A 157 -4.98 3.81 7.15
CA ALA A 157 -4.28 5.09 7.10
C ALA A 157 -4.85 6.10 8.11
N LEU A 158 -6.19 6.20 8.22
CA LEU A 158 -6.85 7.02 9.23
C LEU A 158 -6.47 6.58 10.65
N LYS A 159 -6.33 5.27 10.87
CA LYS A 159 -5.88 4.75 12.16
C LYS A 159 -4.44 5.15 12.48
N LYS A 160 -3.53 5.00 11.53
CA LYS A 160 -2.13 5.46 11.67
C LYS A 160 -2.05 6.95 11.95
N PHE A 161 -2.89 7.75 11.31
CA PHE A 161 -2.96 9.20 11.53
C PHE A 161 -3.45 9.55 12.93
N GLN A 162 -4.54 8.92 13.39
CA GLN A 162 -5.04 9.07 14.76
C GLN A 162 -3.95 8.74 15.80
N MET A 163 -3.10 7.76 15.50
CA MET A 163 -1.96 7.37 16.33
C MET A 163 -0.68 8.21 16.08
N LYS A 164 -0.77 9.28 15.28
CA LYS A 164 0.35 10.17 14.90
C LYS A 164 1.54 9.45 14.26
N LYS A 165 1.29 8.33 13.57
CA LYS A 165 2.32 7.52 12.89
C LYS A 165 2.59 7.96 11.45
N ILE A 166 1.65 8.70 10.85
CA ILE A 166 1.78 9.30 9.53
C ILE A 166 1.26 10.74 9.54
N THR A 167 1.65 11.53 8.55
CA THR A 167 1.16 12.90 8.33
C THR A 167 -0.17 12.90 7.57
N LEU A 168 -0.75 14.08 7.37
CA LEU A 168 -2.02 14.28 6.66
C LEU A 168 -1.94 13.91 5.16
N GLU A 169 -0.84 14.27 4.52
CA GLU A 169 -0.66 14.15 3.06
C GLU A 169 -0.86 12.73 2.51
N PRO A 170 -0.28 11.66 3.11
CA PRO A 170 -0.56 10.28 2.68
C PRO A 170 -2.04 9.91 2.71
N ILE A 171 -2.80 10.36 3.71
CA ILE A 171 -4.22 10.04 3.85
C ILE A 171 -5.02 10.73 2.74
N VAL A 172 -4.72 12.01 2.50
CA VAL A 172 -5.31 12.77 1.41
C VAL A 172 -5.07 12.08 0.07
N LYS A 173 -3.85 11.59 -0.16
CA LYS A 173 -3.52 10.83 -1.36
C LYS A 173 -4.38 9.56 -1.49
N VAL A 174 -4.47 8.76 -0.43
CA VAL A 174 -5.26 7.51 -0.44
C VAL A 174 -6.76 7.79 -0.63
N ALA A 175 -7.32 8.78 0.08
CA ALA A 175 -8.73 9.14 -0.01
C ALA A 175 -9.16 9.59 -1.42
N ARG A 176 -8.23 10.16 -2.20
CA ARG A 176 -8.46 10.61 -3.59
C ARG A 176 -8.34 9.52 -4.64
N ILE A 177 -7.81 8.34 -4.30
CA ILE A 177 -7.73 7.22 -5.23
C ILE A 177 -9.13 6.86 -5.67
N LYS A 178 -9.31 6.65 -6.98
CA LYS A 178 -10.56 6.24 -7.57
C LYS A 178 -10.53 4.75 -7.87
N ASN A 179 -11.64 4.07 -7.60
CA ASN A 179 -11.86 2.71 -8.07
C ASN A 179 -12.18 2.67 -9.59
N SER A 180 -12.41 1.49 -10.13
CA SER A 180 -12.73 1.28 -11.56
C SER A 180 -14.02 1.98 -12.00
N ALA A 181 -14.95 2.24 -11.08
CA ALA A 181 -16.18 3.01 -11.33
C ALA A 181 -15.97 4.53 -11.20
N GLY A 182 -14.75 5.00 -10.94
CA GLY A 182 -14.42 6.41 -10.80
C GLY A 182 -14.77 7.03 -9.43
N VAL A 183 -15.26 6.22 -8.48
CA VAL A 183 -15.63 6.65 -7.12
C VAL A 183 -14.37 6.75 -6.26
N ARG A 184 -14.24 7.83 -5.50
CA ARG A 184 -13.10 8.04 -4.59
C ARG A 184 -13.22 7.12 -3.38
N TYR A 185 -12.10 6.60 -2.87
CA TYR A 185 -12.10 5.76 -1.67
C TYR A 185 -12.71 6.47 -0.46
N GLY A 186 -12.51 7.78 -0.32
CA GLY A 186 -13.14 8.54 0.77
C GLY A 186 -14.66 8.52 0.71
N GLU A 187 -15.22 8.71 -0.48
CA GLU A 187 -16.66 8.65 -0.75
C GLU A 187 -17.20 7.22 -0.57
N GLU A 188 -16.49 6.23 -1.09
CA GLU A 188 -16.86 4.82 -0.98
C GLU A 188 -16.89 4.34 0.48
N MET A 189 -15.87 4.70 1.26
CA MET A 189 -15.80 4.37 2.69
C MET A 189 -17.02 4.92 3.45
N LEU A 190 -17.52 6.10 3.09
CA LEU A 190 -18.70 6.68 3.75
C LEU A 190 -20.00 6.06 3.31
N ARG A 191 -20.15 5.74 2.02
CA ARG A 191 -21.28 4.93 1.55
C ARG A 191 -21.34 3.59 2.27
N ASN A 192 -20.19 3.08 2.70
CA ASN A 192 -20.02 1.83 3.44
C ASN A 192 -19.60 2.06 4.90
N ILE A 193 -20.13 3.10 5.55
CA ILE A 193 -19.67 3.50 6.90
C ILE A 193 -19.75 2.38 7.93
N THR A 194 -20.77 1.52 7.86
CA THR A 194 -20.92 0.37 8.77
C THR A 194 -19.76 -0.62 8.63
N VAL A 195 -19.32 -0.90 7.40
CA VAL A 195 -18.14 -1.75 7.16
C VAL A 195 -16.90 -1.08 7.73
N ALA A 196 -16.72 0.22 7.49
CA ALA A 196 -15.59 0.96 8.06
C ALA A 196 -15.59 0.95 9.60
N GLU A 197 -16.76 1.05 10.26
CA GLU A 197 -16.90 0.92 11.71
C GLU A 197 -16.51 -0.47 12.22
N VAL A 198 -16.92 -1.53 11.52
CA VAL A 198 -16.54 -2.91 11.85
C VAL A 198 -15.03 -3.07 11.75
N LEU A 199 -14.42 -2.69 10.61
CA LEU A 199 -12.97 -2.74 10.42
C LEU A 199 -12.24 -1.96 11.52
N TRP A 200 -12.73 -0.78 11.87
CA TRP A 200 -12.15 0.05 12.91
C TRP A 200 -12.18 -0.61 14.30
N SER A 201 -13.21 -1.41 14.59
CA SER A 201 -13.36 -2.10 15.87
C SER A 201 -12.31 -3.19 16.09
N HIS A 202 -11.68 -3.69 15.03
CA HIS A 202 -10.64 -4.72 15.10
C HIS A 202 -9.25 -4.17 15.48
N PHE A 203 -9.03 -2.85 15.46
CA PHE A 203 -7.79 -2.29 15.96
C PHE A 203 -7.75 -2.32 17.49
N SER A 204 -6.80 -3.05 18.07
CA SER A 204 -6.71 -3.19 19.54
C SER A 204 -6.10 -1.97 20.24
N VAL A 205 -5.30 -1.17 19.53
CA VAL A 205 -4.62 0.03 20.08
C VAL A 205 -5.40 1.31 19.81
N GLY A 206 -5.36 2.25 20.77
CA GLY A 206 -5.96 3.57 20.63
C GLY A 206 -7.46 3.52 20.39
N LYS A 207 -8.21 2.74 21.18
CA LYS A 207 -9.67 2.56 21.08
C LYS A 207 -10.37 3.92 21.12
N TYR A 208 -10.72 4.42 19.94
CA TYR A 208 -11.39 5.69 19.74
C TYR A 208 -12.63 5.42 18.90
N ASN A 209 -13.74 6.10 19.17
CA ASN A 209 -14.94 5.91 18.37
C ASN A 209 -14.70 6.43 16.94
N PHE A 210 -14.98 5.62 15.92
CA PHE A 210 -14.69 5.95 14.52
C PHE A 210 -15.39 7.25 14.08
N LYS A 211 -16.69 7.40 14.38
CA LYS A 211 -17.45 8.63 14.08
C LYS A 211 -16.87 9.86 14.78
N LYS A 212 -16.44 9.75 16.04
CA LYS A 212 -15.74 10.85 16.74
C LYS A 212 -14.43 11.20 16.05
N MET A 213 -13.66 10.20 15.60
CA MET A 213 -12.42 10.43 14.83
C MET A 213 -12.72 11.20 13.54
N LEU A 214 -13.71 10.77 12.75
CA LEU A 214 -14.10 11.45 11.51
C LEU A 214 -14.47 12.93 11.73
N ARG A 215 -15.22 13.24 12.80
CA ARG A 215 -15.57 14.62 13.16
C ARG A 215 -14.35 15.47 13.55
N SER A 216 -13.31 14.84 14.09
CA SER A 216 -12.06 15.51 14.48
C SER A 216 -11.09 15.73 13.32
N LEU A 217 -11.39 15.23 12.13
CA LEU A 217 -10.50 15.38 10.98
C LEU A 217 -10.35 16.86 10.56
N PRO A 218 -9.18 17.24 10.03
CA PRO A 218 -8.98 18.53 9.38
C PRO A 218 -9.99 18.77 8.26
N SER A 219 -10.28 20.04 7.99
CA SER A 219 -11.21 20.48 6.94
C SER A 219 -10.90 19.87 5.57
N GLU A 220 -9.61 19.74 5.23
CA GLU A 220 -9.14 19.19 3.96
C GLU A 220 -9.60 17.75 3.75
N LEU A 221 -9.62 16.95 4.82
CA LEU A 221 -10.12 15.59 4.77
C LEU A 221 -11.65 15.57 4.78
N LYS A 222 -12.31 16.44 5.54
CA LYS A 222 -13.77 16.52 5.58
C LYS A 222 -14.38 16.77 4.20
N VAL A 223 -13.74 17.60 3.37
CA VAL A 223 -14.16 17.86 1.97
C VAL A 223 -13.99 16.64 1.07
N MET A 224 -13.17 15.66 1.44
CA MET A 224 -13.04 14.39 0.69
C MET A 224 -14.02 13.32 1.17
N PHE A 225 -14.69 13.62 2.27
CA PHE A 225 -15.64 12.80 3.00
C PHE A 225 -17.05 13.45 2.98
N GLY A 226 -17.31 14.40 2.08
CA GLY A 226 -18.54 15.19 2.03
C GLY A 226 -18.80 15.69 0.63
#